data_AF-A0A959QJC5-F1
#
_entry.id   AF-A0A959QJC5-F1
#
_cell.length_a   1.000
_cell.length_b   1.000
_cell.length_c   1.000
_cell.angle_alpha   90.00
_cell.angle_beta   90.00
_cell.angle_gamma   90.00
#
_symmetry.space_group_name_H-M   'P 1'
#
loop_
_entity.id
_entity.type
_entity.pdbx_description
1 polymer ?
#
loop_
_entity_poly.entity_id
_entity_poly.type
_entity_poly.pdbx_seq_one_letter_code
_entity_poly.pdbx_strand_id
1 'polypeptide(L)'
;MKYQFILIALVVFFLGDHAKLAAQSFTTNSWKIAANQIVFQSDTFDIYVEGHLDTIYDFSKIYYTFNPDGTYSGKSVEGNPTAGIWSQDTGYLMIDSEVSPYEFFSDSVFSLMSPFIFYDSLGNTLDAISILQFKQITTVPSGCDSNYTNVWNGNVSSSWMDQNNWSMNSVPLQCDQVIIPAGTMVTIPAGMSVTCYTIEVQLNAKLIQEFNSTLDVLTQSIH
;
A
#
# COMPACT_ATOMS: atom_id res chain seq x y z
N MET A 1 -16.97 -18.89 19.17
CA MET A 1 -18.16 -18.25 18.58
C MET A 1 -17.65 -17.52 17.34
N LYS A 2 -17.98 -17.96 16.12
CA LYS A 2 -17.50 -17.30 14.89
C LYS A 2 -18.43 -16.12 14.61
N TYR A 3 -17.93 -14.90 14.77
CA TYR A 3 -18.67 -13.70 14.35
C TYR A 3 -18.63 -13.63 12.82
N GLN A 4 -19.80 -13.65 12.19
CA GLN A 4 -19.95 -13.45 10.76
C GLN A 4 -20.33 -11.98 10.56
N PHE A 5 -19.38 -11.17 10.09
CA PHE A 5 -19.58 -9.75 9.84
C PHE A 5 -20.07 -9.52 8.42
N ILE A 6 -21.02 -8.59 8.24
CA ILE A 6 -21.52 -8.14 6.94
C ILE A 6 -21.07 -6.68 6.77
N LEU A 7 -20.31 -6.40 5.72
CA LEU A 7 -19.74 -5.09 5.40
C LEU A 7 -20.73 -4.30 4.50
N ILE A 8 -21.31 -3.21 4.99
CA ILE A 8 -22.14 -2.27 4.20
C ILE A 8 -21.86 -0.84 4.69
N ALA A 9 -21.65 0.13 3.78
CA ALA A 9 -21.17 1.49 4.04
C ALA A 9 -22.29 2.56 4.21
N LEU A 10 -22.10 3.56 5.09
CA LEU A 10 -22.88 4.82 5.23
C LEU A 10 -22.14 5.80 6.21
N VAL A 11 -22.00 7.13 5.99
CA VAL A 11 -21.30 8.09 6.94
C VAL A 11 -22.03 9.45 7.18
N VAL A 12 -21.77 10.11 8.34
CA VAL A 12 -22.26 11.45 8.81
C VAL A 12 -21.16 12.27 9.58
N PHE A 13 -21.23 13.62 9.50
CA PHE A 13 -20.32 14.80 9.75
C PHE A 13 -19.73 15.20 11.14
N PHE A 14 -18.64 16.04 11.16
CA PHE A 14 -18.48 17.40 11.80
C PHE A 14 -17.14 18.16 11.42
N LEU A 15 -17.04 19.51 11.61
CA LEU A 15 -16.15 20.53 10.95
C LEU A 15 -14.90 21.07 11.74
N GLY A 16 -13.88 21.64 11.03
CA GLY A 16 -12.87 22.62 11.54
C GLY A 16 -11.68 23.00 10.61
N ASP A 17 -11.34 24.31 10.49
CA ASP A 17 -10.48 25.02 9.49
C ASP A 17 -8.92 24.92 9.63
N HIS A 18 -8.18 24.64 8.54
CA HIS A 18 -6.72 24.87 8.29
C HIS A 18 -6.31 24.60 6.80
N ALA A 19 -6.96 25.24 5.82
CA ALA A 19 -6.73 24.93 4.41
C ALA A 19 -5.59 25.79 3.86
N LYS A 20 -4.49 25.19 3.39
CA LYS A 20 -3.74 25.64 2.17
C LYS A 20 -2.46 24.88 1.78
N LEU A 21 -1.95 23.92 2.55
CA LEU A 21 -0.72 23.17 2.17
C LEU A 21 -0.97 21.75 1.61
N ALA A 22 -2.21 21.25 1.63
CA ALA A 22 -2.49 19.83 1.37
C ALA A 22 -2.95 19.49 -0.06
N ALA A 23 -3.38 20.49 -0.86
CA ALA A 23 -3.98 20.26 -2.19
C ALA A 23 -2.99 19.83 -3.29
N GLN A 24 -1.68 20.04 -3.10
CA GLN A 24 -0.65 19.60 -4.06
C GLN A 24 -0.25 18.13 -3.89
N SER A 25 -0.66 17.46 -2.81
CA SER A 25 -0.09 16.16 -2.42
C SER A 25 -0.75 14.95 -3.12
N PHE A 26 -2.05 14.99 -3.40
CA PHE A 26 -2.78 13.85 -3.95
C PHE A 26 -2.82 13.80 -5.49
N THR A 27 -2.82 14.94 -6.15
CA THR A 27 -3.28 15.12 -7.56
C THR A 27 -2.36 14.54 -8.63
N THR A 28 -1.14 14.12 -8.30
CA THR A 28 -0.17 13.58 -9.29
C THR A 28 0.23 12.14 -9.01
N ASN A 29 -0.40 11.51 -8.02
CA ASN A 29 0.13 10.32 -7.38
C ASN A 29 -0.93 9.21 -7.34
N SER A 30 -0.51 7.99 -7.61
CA SER A 30 -1.34 6.81 -7.31
C SER A 30 -1.03 6.35 -5.89
N TRP A 31 -2.01 5.80 -5.18
CA TRP A 31 -1.89 5.41 -3.78
C TRP A 31 -2.44 4.00 -3.57
N LYS A 32 -1.77 3.20 -2.75
CA LYS A 32 -2.21 1.86 -2.33
C LYS A 32 -2.38 1.79 -0.83
N ILE A 33 -3.24 0.89 -0.35
CA ILE A 33 -3.37 0.60 1.08
C ILE A 33 -2.12 -0.17 1.54
N ALA A 34 -1.38 0.40 2.48
CA ALA A 34 -0.20 -0.20 3.10
C ALA A 34 -0.55 -0.96 4.39
N ALA A 35 -1.51 -0.44 5.16
CA ALA A 35 -2.00 -1.07 6.38
C ALA A 35 -3.47 -0.71 6.64
N ASN A 36 -4.17 -1.59 7.36
CA ASN A 36 -5.49 -1.35 7.92
C ASN A 36 -5.54 -1.83 9.37
N GLN A 37 -6.07 -0.99 10.24
CA GLN A 37 -6.35 -1.32 11.64
C GLN A 37 -7.81 -1.04 11.95
N ILE A 38 -8.43 -1.90 12.76
CA ILE A 38 -9.68 -1.60 13.43
C ILE A 38 -9.42 -1.59 14.93
N VAL A 39 -9.81 -0.50 15.57
CA VAL A 39 -9.75 -0.35 17.02
C VAL A 39 -11.17 -0.37 17.54
N PHE A 40 -11.54 -1.42 18.27
CA PHE A 40 -12.73 -1.44 19.10
C PHE A 40 -12.38 -0.86 20.48
N GLN A 41 -13.36 -0.33 21.23
CA GLN A 41 -13.11 0.19 22.59
C GLN A 41 -12.36 -0.76 23.54
N SER A 42 -12.37 -2.07 23.26
CA SER A 42 -11.78 -3.10 24.12
C SER A 42 -10.61 -3.87 23.52
N ASP A 43 -10.32 -3.71 22.23
CA ASP A 43 -9.23 -4.44 21.57
C ASP A 43 -8.86 -3.83 20.21
N THR A 44 -7.61 -4.04 19.80
CA THR A 44 -7.13 -3.68 18.47
C THR A 44 -7.05 -4.93 17.60
N PHE A 45 -7.66 -4.85 16.42
CA PHE A 45 -7.64 -5.91 15.43
C PHE A 45 -7.02 -5.42 14.13
N ASP A 46 -5.86 -5.97 13.77
CA ASP A 46 -5.23 -5.72 12.48
C ASP A 46 -5.83 -6.66 11.42
N ILE A 47 -6.47 -6.12 10.39
CA ILE A 47 -7.05 -6.92 9.31
C ILE A 47 -6.05 -7.16 8.19
N TYR A 48 -5.22 -6.16 7.90
CA TYR A 48 -4.21 -6.23 6.86
C TYR A 48 -2.99 -5.39 7.19
N VAL A 49 -1.83 -6.04 7.10
CA VAL A 49 -0.52 -5.43 7.19
C VAL A 49 0.31 -6.03 6.06
N GLU A 50 0.83 -5.19 5.17
CA GLU A 50 1.67 -5.64 4.06
C GLU A 50 2.84 -6.48 4.59
N GLY A 51 2.99 -7.71 4.09
CA GLY A 51 4.03 -8.66 4.51
C GLY A 51 3.69 -9.57 5.70
N HIS A 52 2.49 -9.48 6.30
CA HIS A 52 2.07 -10.37 7.39
C HIS A 52 1.30 -11.61 6.88
N LEU A 53 1.56 -12.80 7.46
CA LEU A 53 0.97 -14.06 6.99
C LEU A 53 -0.51 -14.27 7.43
N ASP A 54 -0.94 -13.58 8.49
CA ASP A 54 -2.26 -13.77 9.11
C ASP A 54 -3.34 -12.77 8.64
N THR A 55 -3.18 -12.20 7.44
CA THR A 55 -4.13 -11.21 6.92
C THR A 55 -5.47 -11.88 6.55
N ILE A 56 -6.59 -11.34 7.06
CA ILE A 56 -7.94 -11.90 6.82
C ILE A 56 -8.47 -11.48 5.45
N TYR A 57 -8.11 -10.28 4.99
CA TYR A 57 -8.47 -9.76 3.68
C TYR A 57 -7.22 -9.21 2.98
N ASP A 58 -7.13 -9.48 1.68
CA ASP A 58 -6.04 -9.03 0.83
C ASP A 58 -6.36 -7.64 0.25
N PHE A 59 -6.08 -6.57 1.01
CA PHE A 59 -6.30 -5.19 0.56
C PHE A 59 -5.23 -4.71 -0.43
N SER A 60 -4.21 -5.52 -0.76
CA SER A 60 -3.16 -5.15 -1.73
C SER A 60 -3.72 -4.86 -3.14
N LYS A 61 -4.93 -5.37 -3.42
CA LYS A 61 -5.63 -5.20 -4.69
C LYS A 61 -6.37 -3.88 -4.83
N ILE A 62 -6.53 -3.16 -3.72
CA ILE A 62 -7.20 -1.85 -3.68
C ILE A 62 -6.15 -0.78 -3.92
N TYR A 63 -6.37 0.00 -4.98
CA TYR A 63 -5.60 1.20 -5.27
C TYR A 63 -6.55 2.27 -5.78
N TYR A 64 -6.15 3.52 -5.54
CA TYR A 64 -6.85 4.70 -6.04
C TYR A 64 -5.82 5.62 -6.73
N THR A 65 -6.23 6.15 -7.88
CA THR A 65 -5.53 7.21 -8.60
C THR A 65 -6.43 8.45 -8.54
N PHE A 66 -5.95 9.48 -7.84
CA PHE A 66 -6.68 10.75 -7.69
C PHE A 66 -6.23 11.73 -8.77
N ASN A 67 -7.15 12.09 -9.66
CA ASN A 67 -6.86 12.99 -10.78
C ASN A 67 -7.01 14.47 -10.37
N PRO A 68 -6.25 15.40 -10.98
CA PRO A 68 -6.35 16.84 -10.68
C PRO A 68 -7.72 17.47 -10.93
N ASP A 69 -8.58 16.84 -11.75
CA ASP A 69 -9.91 17.32 -12.09
C ASP A 69 -10.99 16.98 -11.03
N GLY A 70 -10.58 16.40 -9.90
CA GLY A 70 -11.47 15.97 -8.83
C GLY A 70 -12.15 14.63 -9.08
N THR A 71 -11.72 13.88 -10.10
CA THR A 71 -12.14 12.48 -10.30
C THR A 71 -11.13 11.50 -9.75
N TYR A 72 -11.55 10.30 -9.40
CA TYR A 72 -10.64 9.21 -9.06
C TYR A 72 -11.00 7.95 -9.83
N SER A 73 -10.02 7.07 -10.03
CA SER A 73 -10.20 5.71 -10.55
C SER A 73 -9.46 4.70 -9.67
N GLY A 74 -9.85 3.43 -9.69
CA GLY A 74 -9.24 2.44 -8.80
C GLY A 74 -9.84 1.04 -8.93
N LYS A 75 -9.60 0.21 -7.90
CA LYS A 75 -10.23 -1.10 -7.73
C LYS A 75 -10.86 -1.26 -6.34
N SER A 76 -12.04 -1.88 -6.29
CA SER A 76 -12.71 -2.25 -5.04
C SER A 76 -11.99 -3.40 -4.32
N VAL A 77 -12.47 -3.75 -3.12
CA VAL A 77 -11.99 -4.91 -2.36
C VAL A 77 -12.17 -6.24 -3.11
N GLU A 78 -13.16 -6.34 -3.99
CA GLU A 78 -13.33 -7.51 -4.87
C GLU A 78 -12.45 -7.45 -6.14
N GLY A 79 -11.65 -6.39 -6.31
CA GLY A 79 -10.83 -6.17 -7.50
C GLY A 79 -11.58 -5.62 -8.71
N ASN A 80 -12.86 -5.23 -8.55
CA ASN A 80 -13.65 -4.63 -9.63
C ASN A 80 -13.20 -3.18 -9.86
N PRO A 81 -13.13 -2.70 -11.11
CA PRO A 81 -12.87 -1.28 -11.39
C PRO A 81 -13.90 -0.39 -10.67
N THR A 82 -13.42 0.68 -10.03
CA THR A 82 -14.25 1.74 -9.42
C THR A 82 -13.78 3.11 -9.89
N ALA A 83 -14.68 4.08 -9.92
CA ALA A 83 -14.39 5.47 -10.24
C ALA A 83 -15.44 6.37 -9.62
N GLY A 84 -15.07 7.62 -9.35
CA GLY A 84 -15.96 8.56 -8.70
C GLY A 84 -15.37 9.96 -8.60
N ILE A 85 -15.87 10.72 -7.64
CA ILE A 85 -15.41 12.08 -7.36
C ILE A 85 -14.70 12.13 -6.02
N TRP A 86 -13.65 12.94 -5.96
CA TRP A 86 -12.98 13.26 -4.72
C TRP A 86 -12.82 14.77 -4.58
N SER A 87 -12.79 15.20 -3.33
CA SER A 87 -12.34 16.54 -2.98
C SER A 87 -11.56 16.47 -1.68
N GLN A 88 -10.74 17.48 -1.45
CA GLN A 88 -9.97 17.57 -0.23
C GLN A 88 -10.23 18.94 0.39
N ASP A 89 -10.48 18.91 1.69
CA ASP A 89 -10.44 20.08 2.54
C ASP A 89 -9.36 19.86 3.61
N THR A 90 -9.20 20.85 4.49
CA THR A 90 -8.34 20.75 5.66
C THR A 90 -8.60 19.47 6.42
N GLY A 91 -7.63 18.56 6.43
CA GLY A 91 -7.70 17.38 7.28
C GLY A 91 -8.87 16.45 6.95
N TYR A 92 -9.62 16.67 5.86
CA TYR A 92 -10.68 15.80 5.39
C TYR A 92 -10.51 15.47 3.91
N LEU A 93 -10.59 14.17 3.60
CA LEU A 93 -10.69 13.65 2.24
C LEU A 93 -12.14 13.23 2.03
N MET A 94 -12.75 13.71 0.95
CA MET A 94 -14.08 13.32 0.53
C MET A 94 -13.98 12.39 -0.68
N ILE A 95 -14.61 11.22 -0.61
CA ILE A 95 -14.71 10.24 -1.72
C ILE A 95 -16.19 9.88 -1.88
N ASP A 96 -16.78 10.17 -3.05
CA ASP A 96 -18.20 9.89 -3.36
C ASP A 96 -19.22 10.39 -2.32
N SER A 97 -18.92 11.54 -1.71
CA SER A 97 -19.67 12.21 -0.61
C SER A 97 -19.33 11.73 0.80
N GLU A 98 -18.52 10.68 0.94
CA GLU A 98 -18.07 10.19 2.24
C GLU A 98 -16.85 10.98 2.71
N VAL A 99 -16.90 11.49 3.95
CA VAL A 99 -15.86 12.34 4.52
C VAL A 99 -15.04 11.53 5.51
N SER A 100 -13.73 11.49 5.33
CA SER A 100 -12.79 10.86 6.26
C SER A 100 -11.71 11.85 6.68
N PRO A 101 -11.46 12.03 7.99
CA PRO A 101 -10.27 12.73 8.44
C PRO A 101 -9.01 12.07 7.88
N TYR A 102 -7.99 12.86 7.52
CA TYR A 102 -6.70 12.34 7.12
C TYR A 102 -5.54 13.05 7.81
N GLU A 103 -4.43 12.31 7.96
CA GLU A 103 -3.18 12.84 8.48
C GLU A 103 -2.01 12.32 7.64
N PHE A 104 -1.12 13.24 7.23
CA PHE A 104 0.13 12.88 6.57
C PHE A 104 1.21 12.59 7.61
N PHE A 105 1.89 11.46 7.45
CA PHE A 105 3.08 11.11 8.23
C PHE A 105 4.37 11.48 7.49
N SER A 106 4.31 11.51 6.16
CA SER A 106 5.38 11.94 5.26
C SER A 106 4.79 12.37 3.91
N ASP A 107 5.63 12.81 2.96
CA ASP A 107 5.19 13.15 1.60
C ASP A 107 4.60 11.96 0.82
N SER A 108 4.90 10.73 1.24
CA SER A 108 4.50 9.48 0.56
C SER A 108 3.63 8.56 1.39
N VAL A 109 3.22 8.98 2.61
CA VAL A 109 2.39 8.18 3.50
C VAL A 109 1.38 9.08 4.23
N PHE A 110 0.10 8.71 4.14
CA PHE A 110 -0.97 9.31 4.93
C PHE A 110 -1.89 8.23 5.50
N SER A 111 -2.74 8.57 6.46
CA SER A 111 -3.82 7.69 6.90
C SER A 111 -5.18 8.37 6.81
N LEU A 112 -6.22 7.58 6.52
CA LEU A 112 -7.62 7.94 6.71
C LEU A 112 -8.11 7.36 8.02
N MET A 113 -8.79 8.19 8.81
CA MET A 113 -9.44 7.77 10.06
C MET A 113 -10.94 7.57 9.83
N SER A 114 -11.47 6.52 10.42
CA SER A 114 -12.84 6.03 10.30
C SER A 114 -13.44 6.05 8.89
N PRO A 115 -12.75 5.53 7.85
CA PRO A 115 -13.33 5.40 6.51
C PRO A 115 -14.51 4.43 6.45
N PHE A 116 -14.69 3.59 7.48
CA PHE A 116 -15.77 2.61 7.56
C PHE A 116 -16.59 2.77 8.84
N ILE A 117 -17.89 2.55 8.72
CA ILE A 117 -18.79 2.28 9.85
C ILE A 117 -18.99 0.76 9.94
N PHE A 118 -18.91 0.26 11.17
CA PHE A 118 -19.08 -1.15 11.46
C PHE A 118 -20.48 -1.42 12.01
N TYR A 119 -21.07 -2.55 11.62
CA TYR A 119 -22.38 -2.97 12.10
C TYR A 119 -22.30 -4.37 12.72
N ASP A 120 -23.09 -4.61 13.76
CA ASP A 120 -23.28 -5.95 14.32
C ASP A 120 -24.22 -6.80 13.43
N SER A 121 -24.42 -8.07 13.80
CA SER A 121 -25.32 -8.97 13.06
C SER A 121 -26.79 -8.56 13.07
N LEU A 122 -27.16 -7.60 13.91
CA LEU A 122 -28.50 -7.04 14.03
C LEU A 122 -28.63 -5.70 13.27
N GLY A 123 -27.55 -5.21 12.68
CA GLY A 123 -27.50 -3.93 11.96
C GLY A 123 -27.31 -2.71 12.87
N ASN A 124 -26.95 -2.89 14.15
CA ASN A 124 -26.58 -1.76 15.01
C ASN A 124 -25.15 -1.32 14.73
N THR A 125 -24.88 -0.01 14.77
CA THR A 125 -23.53 0.52 14.65
C THR A 125 -22.66 0.05 15.82
N LEU A 126 -21.46 -0.42 15.53
CA LEU A 126 -20.43 -0.74 16.50
C LEU A 126 -19.56 0.50 16.71
N ASP A 127 -19.19 0.78 17.96
CA ASP A 127 -18.22 1.82 18.29
C ASP A 127 -16.80 1.30 18.03
N ALA A 128 -16.35 1.52 16.80
CA ALA A 128 -15.07 1.10 16.30
C ALA A 128 -14.50 2.17 15.36
N ILE A 129 -13.19 2.36 15.45
CA ILE A 129 -12.42 3.26 14.58
C ILE A 129 -11.69 2.39 13.58
N SER A 130 -11.82 2.70 12.29
CA SER A 130 -10.93 2.15 11.26
C SER A 130 -9.82 3.13 10.94
N ILE A 131 -8.62 2.62 10.68
CA ILE A 131 -7.51 3.43 10.19
C ILE A 131 -7.00 2.75 8.93
N LEU A 132 -7.00 3.47 7.82
CA LEU A 132 -6.38 3.03 6.57
C LEU A 132 -5.13 3.84 6.32
N GLN A 133 -3.97 3.20 6.34
CA GLN A 133 -2.74 3.84 5.91
C GLN A 133 -2.54 3.62 4.42
N PHE A 134 -2.32 4.71 3.71
CA PHE A 134 -2.00 4.72 2.29
C PHE A 134 -0.53 5.06 2.10
N LYS A 135 0.10 4.37 1.16
CA LYS A 135 1.44 4.68 0.66
C LYS A 135 1.35 5.04 -0.81
N GLN A 136 2.09 6.07 -1.20
CA GLN A 136 2.24 6.47 -2.59
C GLN A 136 2.83 5.30 -3.39
N ILE A 137 2.22 5.02 -4.54
CA ILE A 137 2.77 4.13 -5.55
C ILE A 137 3.85 4.91 -6.27
N THR A 138 5.10 4.54 -6.01
CA THR A 138 6.24 5.06 -6.74
C THR A 138 6.20 4.49 -8.16
N THR A 139 5.89 5.35 -9.14
CA THR A 139 5.95 4.95 -10.56
C THR A 139 7.39 4.89 -11.02
N VAL A 140 7.66 3.98 -11.94
CA VAL A 140 8.96 3.88 -12.61
C VAL A 140 9.31 5.22 -13.29
N PRO A 141 10.51 5.78 -13.08
CA PRO A 141 10.90 7.02 -13.75
C PRO A 141 10.94 6.87 -15.27
N SER A 142 10.60 7.95 -15.98
CA SER A 142 10.69 8.00 -17.44
C SER A 142 12.13 7.70 -17.89
N GLY A 143 12.29 6.68 -18.74
CA GLY A 143 13.60 6.19 -19.20
C GLY A 143 13.95 4.76 -18.78
N CYS A 144 13.14 4.10 -17.94
CA CYS A 144 13.26 2.66 -17.69
C CYS A 144 12.61 1.82 -18.81
N ASP A 145 12.88 2.13 -20.08
CA ASP A 145 12.27 1.44 -21.24
C ASP A 145 12.91 0.08 -21.55
N SER A 146 13.93 -0.30 -20.77
CA SER A 146 14.63 -1.58 -20.90
C SER A 146 14.34 -2.42 -19.66
N ASN A 147 13.57 -3.48 -19.86
CA ASN A 147 13.32 -4.54 -18.88
C ASN A 147 14.61 -5.33 -18.63
N TYR A 148 15.57 -4.75 -17.91
CA TYR A 148 16.76 -5.49 -17.51
C TYR A 148 16.36 -6.50 -16.44
N THR A 149 16.46 -7.79 -16.77
CA THR A 149 16.22 -8.86 -15.82
C THR A 149 17.50 -9.11 -15.02
N ASN A 150 17.45 -8.83 -13.73
CA ASN A 150 18.54 -9.09 -12.79
C ASN A 150 18.17 -10.28 -11.89
N VAL A 151 18.84 -11.40 -12.09
CA VAL A 151 18.52 -12.67 -11.44
C VAL A 151 19.44 -12.88 -10.24
N TRP A 152 18.85 -13.21 -9.10
CA TRP A 152 19.59 -13.61 -7.91
C TRP A 152 20.31 -14.94 -8.16
N ASN A 153 21.63 -14.94 -8.06
CA ASN A 153 22.47 -16.13 -8.16
C ASN A 153 22.90 -16.66 -6.77
N GLY A 154 22.97 -15.79 -5.75
CA GLY A 154 23.32 -16.14 -4.37
C GLY A 154 24.71 -16.79 -4.20
N ASN A 155 25.66 -16.54 -5.11
CA ASN A 155 26.94 -17.24 -5.16
C ASN A 155 27.93 -16.86 -4.05
N VAL A 156 27.81 -15.66 -3.48
CA VAL A 156 28.78 -15.10 -2.52
C VAL A 156 28.21 -15.02 -1.11
N SER A 157 26.96 -14.56 -0.97
CA SER A 157 26.30 -14.40 0.32
C SER A 157 24.78 -14.44 0.18
N SER A 158 24.04 -14.33 1.28
CA SER A 158 22.58 -14.14 1.24
C SER A 158 22.16 -12.67 1.14
N SER A 159 23.10 -11.71 1.15
CA SER A 159 22.78 -10.28 1.22
C SER A 159 22.36 -9.72 -0.13
N TRP A 160 21.17 -9.11 -0.20
CA TRP A 160 20.68 -8.36 -1.37
C TRP A 160 21.70 -7.32 -1.86
N MET A 161 22.49 -6.75 -0.94
CA MET A 161 23.40 -5.64 -1.23
C MET A 161 24.73 -6.06 -1.85
N ASP A 162 25.01 -7.36 -1.97
CA ASP A 162 26.23 -7.86 -2.60
C ASP A 162 26.00 -8.05 -4.10
N GLN A 163 26.57 -7.14 -4.89
CA GLN A 163 26.42 -7.11 -6.34
C GLN A 163 26.84 -8.44 -7.03
N ASN A 164 27.75 -9.20 -6.42
CA ASN A 164 28.22 -10.45 -6.99
C ASN A 164 27.18 -11.57 -6.88
N ASN A 165 26.14 -11.37 -6.05
CA ASN A 165 24.99 -12.25 -5.97
C ASN A 165 23.98 -12.04 -7.09
N TRP A 166 24.21 -11.11 -8.02
CA TRP A 166 23.28 -10.71 -9.06
C TRP A 166 23.84 -10.98 -10.46
N SER A 167 23.00 -11.41 -11.39
CA SER A 167 23.43 -11.80 -12.74
C SER A 167 24.03 -10.65 -13.56
N MET A 168 23.65 -9.41 -13.25
CA MET A 168 24.20 -8.21 -13.88
C MET A 168 25.46 -7.68 -13.19
N ASN A 169 25.93 -8.35 -12.13
CA ASN A 169 27.02 -7.89 -11.27
C ASN A 169 26.76 -6.48 -10.69
N SER A 170 25.49 -6.17 -10.44
CA SER A 170 24.99 -4.92 -9.87
C SER A 170 23.80 -5.21 -8.96
N VAL A 171 23.67 -4.45 -7.87
CA VAL A 171 22.47 -4.50 -7.03
C VAL A 171 21.28 -3.94 -7.83
N PRO A 172 20.10 -4.59 -7.83
CA PRO A 172 18.93 -4.11 -8.53
C PRO A 172 18.54 -2.68 -8.14
N LEU A 173 18.11 -1.91 -9.14
CA LEU A 173 17.59 -0.56 -9.02
C LEU A 173 16.16 -0.48 -9.54
N GLN A 174 15.56 0.72 -9.45
CA GLN A 174 14.21 1.05 -9.88
C GLN A 174 13.78 0.61 -11.30
N CYS A 175 14.70 0.37 -12.23
CA CYS A 175 14.38 -0.09 -13.59
C CYS A 175 14.49 -1.62 -13.75
N ASP A 176 15.04 -2.33 -12.76
CA ASP A 176 15.42 -3.74 -12.92
C ASP A 176 14.26 -4.67 -12.53
N GLN A 177 14.01 -5.66 -13.38
CA GLN A 177 13.14 -6.78 -13.07
C GLN A 177 13.91 -7.83 -12.28
N VAL A 178 13.50 -8.09 -11.05
CA VAL A 178 14.18 -9.01 -10.15
C VAL A 178 13.55 -10.38 -10.24
N ILE A 179 14.37 -11.42 -10.37
CA ILE A 179 13.95 -12.82 -10.22
C ILE A 179 14.75 -13.45 -9.10
N ILE A 180 14.05 -14.05 -8.13
CA ILE A 180 14.63 -14.86 -7.06
C ILE A 180 14.31 -16.33 -7.38
N PRO A 181 15.29 -17.11 -7.87
CA PRO A 181 15.07 -18.47 -8.34
C PRO A 181 14.62 -19.44 -7.24
N ALA A 182 13.95 -20.51 -7.66
CA ALA A 182 13.42 -21.53 -6.77
C ALA A 182 14.47 -22.08 -5.79
N GLY A 183 14.09 -22.24 -4.52
CA GLY A 183 14.95 -22.80 -3.47
C GLY A 183 16.10 -21.92 -2.99
N THR A 184 16.21 -20.67 -3.47
CA THR A 184 17.23 -19.72 -3.01
C THR A 184 16.75 -18.88 -1.82
N MET A 185 17.69 -18.25 -1.11
CA MET A 185 17.40 -17.32 -0.02
C MET A 185 18.13 -16.00 -0.28
N VAL A 186 17.40 -14.89 -0.18
CA VAL A 186 17.95 -13.53 -0.21
C VAL A 186 17.45 -12.75 0.99
N THR A 187 18.31 -11.93 1.57
CA THR A 187 18.08 -11.13 2.76
C THR A 187 18.34 -9.66 2.44
N ILE A 188 17.36 -8.79 2.70
CA ILE A 188 17.56 -7.34 2.74
C ILE A 188 18.05 -7.01 4.16
N PRO A 189 19.29 -6.52 4.32
CA PRO A 189 19.86 -6.28 5.64
C PRO A 189 19.11 -5.20 6.45
N ALA A 190 19.23 -5.26 7.77
CA ALA A 190 18.54 -4.33 8.67
C ALA A 190 18.80 -2.86 8.32
N GLY A 191 17.73 -2.05 8.32
CA GLY A 191 17.76 -0.62 8.00
C GLY A 191 18.02 -0.27 6.54
N MET A 192 18.21 -1.25 5.65
CA MET A 192 18.41 -0.99 4.21
C MET A 192 17.08 -0.75 3.51
N SER A 193 17.08 0.20 2.57
CA SER A 193 15.96 0.45 1.66
C SER A 193 16.39 0.12 0.24
N VAL A 194 15.69 -0.81 -0.41
CA VAL A 194 16.00 -1.27 -1.76
C VAL A 194 14.79 -1.07 -2.67
N THR A 195 15.05 -0.87 -3.96
CA THR A 195 14.00 -0.65 -4.96
C THR A 195 14.20 -1.55 -6.18
N CYS A 196 13.11 -1.96 -6.80
CA CYS A 196 13.13 -2.69 -8.07
C CYS A 196 11.86 -2.41 -8.88
N TYR A 197 11.89 -2.72 -10.18
CA TYR A 197 10.70 -2.54 -11.02
C TYR A 197 9.68 -3.66 -10.80
N THR A 198 10.09 -4.91 -10.88
CA THR A 198 9.21 -6.05 -10.59
C THR A 198 10.00 -7.06 -9.80
N ILE A 199 9.32 -7.94 -9.07
CA ILE A 199 9.96 -9.03 -8.36
C ILE A 199 9.17 -10.32 -8.53
N GLU A 200 9.83 -11.36 -9.02
CA GLU A 200 9.32 -12.73 -9.08
C GLU A 200 10.04 -13.57 -8.02
N VAL A 201 9.29 -14.11 -7.06
CA VAL A 201 9.80 -15.05 -6.06
C VAL A 201 9.30 -16.44 -6.41
N GLN A 202 10.21 -17.29 -6.91
CA GLN A 202 9.85 -18.62 -7.40
C GLN A 202 9.62 -19.63 -6.27
N LEU A 203 9.11 -20.80 -6.63
CA LEU A 203 8.73 -21.86 -5.69
C LEU A 203 9.83 -22.17 -4.67
N ASN A 204 9.49 -22.16 -3.38
CA ASN A 204 10.40 -22.41 -2.25
C ASN A 204 11.55 -21.40 -2.10
N ALA A 205 11.59 -20.33 -2.87
CA ALA A 205 12.50 -19.22 -2.61
C ALA A 205 12.07 -18.44 -1.36
N LYS A 206 13.03 -17.77 -0.71
CA LYS A 206 12.79 -16.94 0.48
C LYS A 206 13.38 -15.55 0.29
N LEU A 207 12.53 -14.54 0.42
CA LEU A 207 12.92 -13.14 0.56
C LEU A 207 12.73 -12.75 2.03
N ILE A 208 13.82 -12.41 2.70
CA ILE A 208 13.84 -12.07 4.12
C ILE A 208 14.08 -10.58 4.26
N GLN A 209 13.18 -9.87 4.94
CA GLN A 209 13.38 -8.49 5.35
C GLN A 209 13.80 -8.47 6.81
N GLU A 210 15.00 -7.97 7.10
CA GLU A 210 15.45 -7.75 8.47
C GLU A 210 14.82 -6.49 9.06
N PHE A 211 15.02 -6.27 10.37
CA PHE A 211 14.44 -5.16 11.12
C PHE A 211 14.66 -3.82 10.43
N ASN A 212 13.58 -3.04 10.27
CA ASN A 212 13.56 -1.74 9.60
C ASN A 212 14.06 -1.73 8.14
N SER A 213 14.19 -2.88 7.49
CA SER A 213 14.45 -2.90 6.05
C SER A 213 13.18 -2.61 5.26
N THR A 214 13.33 -2.01 4.07
CA THR A 214 12.21 -1.75 3.16
C THR A 214 12.52 -2.25 1.75
N LEU A 215 11.50 -2.78 1.09
CA LEU A 215 11.50 -3.10 -0.33
C LEU A 215 10.41 -2.27 -0.99
N ASP A 216 10.78 -1.39 -1.92
CA ASP A 216 9.82 -0.68 -2.77
C ASP A 216 9.81 -1.32 -4.16
N VAL A 217 8.72 -2.05 -4.46
CA VAL A 217 8.48 -2.58 -5.80
C VAL A 217 7.68 -1.53 -6.55
N LEU A 218 8.31 -0.93 -7.56
CA LEU A 218 7.67 0.06 -8.41
C LEU A 218 6.60 -0.63 -9.25
N THR A 219 5.64 0.14 -9.76
CA THR A 219 4.69 -0.39 -10.74
C THR A 219 4.70 0.50 -11.97
N GLN A 220 4.44 -0.10 -13.13
CA GLN A 220 4.26 0.67 -14.36
C GLN A 220 3.08 1.62 -14.18
N SER A 221 3.24 2.88 -14.59
CA SER A 221 2.11 3.78 -14.71
C SER A 221 1.13 3.18 -15.71
N ILE A 222 -0.08 2.80 -15.27
CA ILE A 222 -1.15 2.38 -16.16
C ILE A 222 -1.69 3.66 -16.80
N HIS A 223 -1.21 3.96 -18.01
CA HIS A 223 -1.79 5.02 -18.85
C HIS A 223 -2.98 4.50 -19.66
#